data_AF-A0A2G1QTT0-F1
#
_entry.id   AF-A0A2G1QTT0-F1
#
_cell.length_a   1.000
_cell.length_b   1.000
_cell.length_c   1.000
_cell.angle_alpha   90.00
_cell.angle_beta   90.00
_cell.angle_gamma   90.00
#
_symmetry.space_group_name_H-M   'P 1'
#
loop_
_entity.id
_entity.type
_entity.pdbx_description
1 polymer ?
#
loop_
_entity_poly.entity_id
_entity_poly.type
_entity_poly.pdbx_seq_one_letter_code
_entity_poly.pdbx_strand_id
1 'polypeptide(L)'
;MQRLADLKLETITIDVGLAQYPVEDSEARAFGTARPAAWNPPLSNFAICPAIPHMQNMSPLDASYAEPVVAGVVGTQPASRERLEAFADKTGPRVKPQ
;
A
#
# COMPACT_ATOMS: atom_id res chain seq x y z
N MET A 1 23.83 11.87 -24.50
CA MET A 1 23.92 12.85 -23.39
C MET A 1 22.56 13.12 -22.76
N GLN A 2 21.51 13.48 -23.51
CA GLN A 2 20.16 13.72 -22.99
C GLN A 2 19.58 12.56 -22.14
N ARG A 3 19.55 11.34 -22.70
CA ARG A 3 19.03 10.13 -22.04
C ARG A 3 19.74 9.75 -20.72
N LEU A 4 20.99 10.17 -20.53
CA LEU A 4 21.74 9.96 -19.27
C LEU A 4 21.39 11.01 -18.20
N ALA A 5 21.00 12.22 -18.61
CA ALA A 5 20.51 13.25 -17.70
C ALA A 5 19.08 12.94 -17.23
N ASP A 6 18.23 12.46 -18.14
CA ASP A 6 16.85 12.06 -17.84
C ASP A 6 16.81 10.89 -16.83
N LEU A 7 17.63 9.86 -17.04
CA LEU A 7 17.74 8.73 -16.10
C LEU A 7 18.19 9.16 -14.70
N LYS A 8 19.12 10.12 -14.61
CA LYS A 8 19.59 10.64 -13.32
C LYS A 8 18.50 11.42 -12.59
N LEU A 9 17.68 12.19 -13.32
CA LEU A 9 16.55 12.93 -12.74
C LEU A 9 15.46 11.99 -12.23
N GLU A 10 15.17 10.90 -12.97
CA GLU A 10 14.23 9.87 -12.53
C GLU A 10 14.69 9.20 -11.23
N THR A 11 15.97 8.80 -11.14
CA THR A 11 16.52 8.21 -9.90
C THR A 11 16.43 9.18 -8.72
N ILE A 12 16.82 10.45 -8.91
CA ILE A 12 16.75 11.47 -7.85
C ILE A 12 15.30 11.64 -7.35
N THR A 13 14.32 11.63 -8.26
CA THR A 13 12.89 11.80 -7.92
C THR A 13 12.40 10.70 -6.96
N ILE A 14 12.85 9.46 -7.16
CA ILE A 14 12.52 8.33 -6.28
C ILE A 14 13.29 8.43 -4.96
N ASP A 15 14.58 8.75 -5.02
CA ASP A 15 15.44 8.84 -3.84
C ASP A 15 14.98 9.94 -2.87
N VAL A 16 14.44 11.05 -3.38
CA VAL A 16 13.85 12.12 -2.57
C VAL A 16 12.37 11.91 -2.23
N GLY A 17 11.77 10.80 -2.68
CA GLY A 17 10.41 10.38 -2.32
C GLY A 17 9.27 11.09 -3.06
N LEU A 18 9.53 11.75 -4.18
CA LEU A 18 8.51 12.44 -4.98
C LEU A 18 7.64 11.48 -5.79
N ALA A 19 8.13 10.28 -6.09
CA ALA A 19 7.38 9.20 -6.72
C ALA A 19 7.84 7.83 -6.19
N GLN A 20 6.99 6.80 -6.33
CA GLN A 20 7.32 5.43 -5.89
C GLN A 20 7.86 4.54 -7.03
N TYR A 21 7.57 4.87 -8.29
CA TYR A 21 7.94 4.03 -9.44
C TYR A 21 8.55 4.89 -10.56
N PRO A 22 9.83 4.68 -10.93
CA PRO A 22 10.42 5.26 -12.13
C PRO A 22 10.10 4.33 -13.30
N VAL A 23 9.16 4.73 -14.16
CA VAL A 23 8.71 3.93 -15.31
C VAL A 23 8.54 4.82 -16.53
N GLU A 24 8.85 4.26 -17.70
CA GLU A 24 8.68 4.97 -18.97
C GLU A 24 7.18 5.15 -19.32
N ASP A 25 6.35 4.16 -19.00
CA ASP A 25 4.89 4.20 -19.20
C ASP A 25 4.16 4.29 -17.85
N SER A 26 3.80 5.52 -17.47
CA SER A 26 3.14 5.82 -16.21
C SER A 26 1.67 5.40 -16.18
N GLU A 27 0.97 5.43 -17.32
CA GLU A 27 -0.44 5.03 -17.40
C GLU A 27 -0.59 3.52 -17.20
N ALA A 28 0.22 2.72 -17.91
CA ALA A 28 0.22 1.28 -17.74
C ALA A 28 0.58 0.89 -16.29
N ARG A 29 1.54 1.59 -15.68
CA ARG A 29 1.91 1.34 -14.27
C ARG A 29 0.81 1.73 -13.29
N ALA A 30 0.13 2.86 -13.52
CA ALA A 30 -0.98 3.31 -12.69
C ALA A 30 -2.12 2.29 -12.71
N PHE A 31 -2.55 1.84 -13.90
CA PHE A 31 -3.56 0.78 -14.01
C PHE A 31 -3.08 -0.56 -13.44
N GLY A 32 -1.80 -0.89 -13.62
CA GLY A 32 -1.16 -2.07 -13.04
C GLY A 32 -1.17 -2.07 -11.51
N THR A 33 -1.23 -0.90 -10.88
CA THR A 33 -1.32 -0.74 -9.42
C THR A 33 -2.79 -0.69 -8.96
N ALA A 34 -3.63 0.06 -9.69
CA ALA A 34 -5.05 0.25 -9.34
C ALA A 34 -5.86 -1.06 -9.43
N ARG A 35 -5.58 -1.90 -10.43
CA ARG A 35 -6.31 -3.17 -10.62
C ARG A 35 -6.14 -4.13 -9.43
N PRO A 36 -4.92 -4.47 -8.96
CA PRO A 36 -4.76 -5.23 -7.73
C PRO A 36 -5.37 -4.56 -6.50
N ALA A 37 -5.23 -3.23 -6.36
CA ALA A 37 -5.80 -2.50 -5.23
C ALA A 37 -7.33 -2.60 -5.17
N ALA A 38 -8.00 -2.70 -6.32
CA ALA A 38 -9.45 -2.90 -6.41
C ALA A 38 -9.90 -4.28 -5.89
N TRP A 39 -9.01 -5.26 -5.81
CA TRP A 39 -9.30 -6.59 -5.25
C TRP A 39 -9.16 -6.64 -3.72
N ASN A 40 -8.68 -5.58 -3.07
CA ASN A 40 -8.63 -5.52 -1.60
C ASN A 40 -10.03 -5.31 -1.02
N PRO A 41 -10.29 -5.72 0.25
CA PRO A 41 -11.54 -5.37 0.90
C PRO A 41 -11.75 -3.84 0.88
N PRO A 42 -12.94 -3.34 0.52
CA PRO A 42 -13.20 -1.90 0.45
C PRO A 42 -12.92 -1.18 1.78
N LEU A 43 -13.26 -1.80 2.92
CA LEU A 43 -12.97 -1.23 4.24
C LEU A 43 -11.47 -1.17 4.55
N SER A 44 -10.67 -2.12 4.03
CA SER A 44 -9.21 -2.05 4.19
C SER A 44 -8.62 -0.90 3.38
N ASN A 45 -9.06 -0.69 2.14
CA ASN A 45 -8.65 0.50 1.37
C ASN A 45 -9.13 1.80 2.04
N PHE A 46 -10.36 1.81 2.54
CA PHE A 46 -10.92 2.93 3.30
C PHE A 46 -10.16 3.21 4.61
N ALA A 47 -9.54 2.22 5.25
CA ALA A 47 -8.71 2.45 6.41
C ALA A 47 -7.33 2.97 6.02
N ILE A 48 -6.68 2.37 5.02
CA ILE A 48 -5.31 2.73 4.61
C ILE A 48 -5.22 4.19 4.13
N CYS A 49 -6.10 4.60 3.22
CA CYS A 49 -6.00 5.91 2.57
C CYS A 49 -6.13 7.12 3.54
N PRO A 50 -7.06 7.14 4.51
CA PRO A 50 -7.18 8.23 5.47
C PRO A 50 -6.51 7.96 6.83
N ALA A 51 -6.48 6.73 7.35
CA ALA A 51 -6.01 6.52 8.73
C ALA A 51 -4.51 6.79 8.88
N ILE A 52 -3.69 6.38 7.90
CA ILE A 52 -2.24 6.62 7.92
C ILE A 52 -1.93 8.13 7.96
N PRO A 53 -2.42 8.98 7.04
CA PRO A 53 -2.14 10.41 7.10
C PRO A 53 -2.77 11.09 8.32
N HIS A 54 -3.92 10.61 8.84
CA HIS A 54 -4.45 11.13 10.10
C HIS A 54 -3.54 10.84 11.29
N MET A 55 -3.02 9.61 11.41
CA MET A 55 -2.09 9.23 12.47
C MET A 55 -0.76 9.99 12.40
N GLN A 56 -0.33 10.39 11.19
CA GLN A 56 0.85 11.26 11.02
C GLN A 56 0.66 12.68 11.59
N ASN A 57 -0.58 13.10 11.89
CA ASN A 57 -0.89 14.37 12.55
C ASN A 57 -0.99 14.24 14.10
N MET A 58 -0.70 13.06 14.65
CA MET A 58 -0.81 12.76 16.07
C MET A 58 0.58 12.54 16.69
N SER A 59 0.66 12.59 18.02
CA SER A 59 1.87 12.12 18.70
C SER A 59 2.03 10.60 18.48
N PRO A 60 3.25 10.05 18.48
CA PRO A 60 3.44 8.61 18.33
C PRO A 60 2.69 7.78 19.38
N LEU A 61 2.55 8.29 20.61
CA LEU A 61 1.79 7.64 21.67
C LEU A 61 0.30 7.57 21.34
N ASP A 62 -0.30 8.69 20.91
CA ASP A 62 -1.71 8.72 20.54
C ASP A 62 -2.00 7.91 19.28
N ALA A 63 -1.09 7.95 18.29
CA ALA A 63 -1.17 7.14 17.08
C ALA A 63 -1.14 5.64 17.42
N SER A 64 -0.24 5.22 18.32
CA SER A 64 -0.16 3.83 18.79
C SER A 64 -1.39 3.37 19.58
N TYR A 65 -2.15 4.31 20.15
CA TYR A 65 -3.44 4.01 20.78
C TYR A 65 -4.57 3.90 19.75
N ALA A 66 -4.55 4.74 18.71
CA ALA A 66 -5.55 4.72 17.65
C ALA A 66 -5.41 3.51 16.70
N GLU A 67 -4.18 3.08 16.40
CA GLU A 67 -3.89 2.01 15.45
C GLU A 67 -4.58 0.67 15.81
N PRO A 68 -4.54 0.16 17.06
CA PRO A 68 -5.25 -1.06 17.44
C PRO A 68 -6.76 -0.99 17.23
N VAL A 69 -7.38 0.19 17.35
CA VAL A 69 -8.81 0.37 17.11
C VAL A 69 -9.12 0.16 15.62
N VAL A 70 -8.33 0.79 14.74
CA VAL A 70 -8.46 0.61 13.28
C VAL A 70 -8.19 -0.85 12.90
N ALA A 71 -7.12 -1.44 13.44
CA ALA A 71 -6.75 -2.83 13.19
C ALA A 71 -7.83 -3.81 13.66
N GLY A 72 -8.44 -3.57 14.83
CA GLY A 72 -9.55 -4.37 15.35
C GLY A 72 -10.76 -4.36 14.43
N VAL A 73 -11.16 -3.18 13.94
CA VAL A 73 -12.29 -3.04 13.01
C VAL A 73 -12.01 -3.71 11.66
N VAL A 74 -10.86 -3.42 11.05
CA VAL A 74 -10.51 -3.91 9.72
C VAL A 74 -10.18 -5.42 9.74
N GLY A 75 -9.53 -5.89 10.79
CA GLY A 75 -9.13 -7.29 10.95
C GLY A 75 -10.31 -8.23 11.18
N THR A 76 -11.38 -7.75 11.83
CA THR A 76 -12.55 -8.57 12.19
C THR A 76 -13.71 -8.51 11.19
N GLN A 77 -13.57 -7.73 10.10
CA GLN A 77 -14.59 -7.65 9.06
C GLN A 77 -14.88 -9.03 8.43
N PRO A 78 -16.11 -9.30 7.96
CA PRO A 78 -16.46 -10.56 7.31
C PRO A 78 -15.57 -10.89 6.09
N ALA A 79 -15.23 -9.89 5.27
CA ALA A 79 -14.39 -10.06 4.07
C ALA A 79 -12.93 -10.44 4.36
N SER A 80 -12.48 -10.36 5.62
CA SER A 80 -11.15 -10.83 6.03
C SER A 80 -11.14 -12.33 6.31
N ARG A 81 -12.28 -12.95 6.68
CA ARG A 81 -12.34 -14.35 7.12
C ARG A 81 -11.90 -15.32 6.02
N GLU A 82 -12.47 -15.19 4.82
CA GLU A 82 -12.11 -16.02 3.67
C GLU A 82 -10.61 -15.91 3.31
N ARG A 83 -10.03 -14.71 3.39
CA ARG A 83 -8.60 -14.51 3.13
C ARG A 83 -7.72 -15.14 4.21
N LEU A 84 -8.14 -15.07 5.48
CA LEU A 84 -7.47 -15.70 6.60
C LEU A 84 -7.54 -17.23 6.52
N GLU A 85 -8.69 -17.78 6.12
CA GLU A 85 -8.88 -19.20 5.85
C GLU A 85 -8.01 -19.67 4.69
N ALA A 86 -8.01 -18.97 3.56
CA ALA A 86 -7.14 -19.28 2.43
C ALA A 86 -5.64 -19.25 2.79
N PHE A 87 -5.25 -18.34 3.68
CA PHE A 87 -3.88 -18.31 4.21
C PHE A 87 -3.59 -19.53 5.08
N ALA A 88 -4.48 -19.88 6.01
CA ALA A 88 -4.36 -21.04 6.90
C ALA A 88 -4.29 -22.36 6.11
N ASP A 89 -5.14 -22.50 5.08
CA ASP A 89 -5.22 -23.67 4.21
C ASP A 89 -4.11 -23.74 3.16
N LYS A 90 -3.21 -22.75 3.14
CA LYS A 90 -2.08 -22.65 2.20
C LYS A 90 -2.51 -22.53 0.73
N THR A 91 -3.75 -22.16 0.46
CA THR A 91 -4.30 -21.92 -0.89
C THR A 91 -4.17 -20.45 -1.33
N GLY A 92 -3.95 -19.54 -0.38
CA GLY A 92 -3.71 -18.12 -0.61
C GLY A 92 -2.28 -17.78 -1.09
N PRO A 93 -2.07 -16.54 -1.55
CA PRO A 93 -0.76 -16.08 -2.04
C PRO A 93 0.29 -16.07 -0.93
N ARG A 94 1.53 -16.39 -1.28
CA ARG A 94 2.69 -16.35 -0.38
C ARG A 94 3.59 -15.17 -0.70
N VAL A 95 4.00 -14.45 0.34
CA VAL A 95 5.05 -13.45 0.21
C VAL A 95 6.38 -14.18 0.01
N LYS A 96 7.06 -13.88 -1.10
CA LYS A 96 8.38 -14.40 -1.44
C LYS A 96 9.35 -13.22 -1.51
N PRO A 97 10.63 -13.40 -1.15
CA PRO A 97 11.67 -12.42 -1.46
C PRO A 97 11.68 -12.14 -2.97
N GLN A 98 11.94 -10.89 -3.33
CA GLN A 98 12.20 -10.48 -4.71
C GLN A 98 13.69 -10.65 -5.03
#